data_AF-A0A2A2N391-F1
#
_entry.id   AF-A0A2A2N391-F1
#
_cell.length_a   1.000
_cell.length_b   1.000
_cell.length_c   1.000
_cell.angle_alpha   90.00
_cell.angle_beta   90.00
_cell.angle_gamma   90.00
#
_symmetry.space_group_name_H-M   'P 1'
#
loop_
_entity.id
_entity.type
_entity.pdbx_description
1 polymer ?
#
loop_
_entity_poly.entity_id
_entity_poly.type
_entity_poly.pdbx_seq_one_letter_code
_entity_poly.pdbx_strand_id
1 'polypeptide(L)'
;MVLFDSEKKIYKKIDEEKEHLWKAISAIKTQLYEQSQSLSELGKSAPELYQEIVNDSRNISRYRNRANERSKEVELIVTSIEEAKSAIEKAQDEVNQAKQGIDTQRSESEEVFLEQKQKLQNLVQQQDKIEEMHEELITFTSQKDSLQESIDQIQDQLTESESSNKRISNLLTGALAQQKSIKAIHEEIFGYVHSDDGEEVVVGGLKEELDTSYTKLKEDLNNFNKEVAKASKTQQTILSEIETNYAESLSNFKNDSETKYHAIVAKINSLLPSALTAGLSGAYIDKIKIEKEELKKHESSFNKSIMALVACSLLPFAFVAARIFILRENFDTVIEDAPMLFSIMLPVYAPILWVAYSSNKSYKLSKRLIEEYTHKEVSSRTFEGLSTQIASIGKDSASEELRTKLLFNLLNVNSENPGKLISDYNNSDHPILDAIDKSSKLTDALGKLGNVPMLSQLLNHLNAREKERLATKAQETEKTLESHLAASTADTEAQQAEKASETGTTEQAKATA
;
A
#
# COMPACT_ATOMS: atom_id res chain seq x y z
N MET A 1 -98.61 90.00 19.96
CA MET A 1 -97.52 89.84 18.97
C MET A 1 -96.25 89.25 19.61
N VAL A 2 -96.37 88.24 20.50
CA VAL A 2 -95.23 87.59 21.19
C VAL A 2 -95.30 86.06 21.11
N LEU A 3 -96.43 85.48 20.67
CA LEU A 3 -96.66 84.02 20.59
C LEU A 3 -96.26 83.38 19.24
N PHE A 4 -96.20 84.15 18.14
CA PHE A 4 -95.86 83.61 16.81
C PHE A 4 -94.34 83.56 16.51
N ASP A 5 -93.51 84.30 17.25
CA ASP A 5 -92.04 84.25 17.09
C ASP A 5 -91.42 83.08 17.88
N SER A 6 -92.08 82.63 18.95
CA SER A 6 -91.66 81.46 19.74
C SER A 6 -91.90 80.15 19.00
N GLU A 7 -93.05 79.97 18.35
CA GLU A 7 -93.32 78.74 17.58
C GLU A 7 -92.34 78.57 16.42
N LYS A 8 -92.06 79.65 15.66
CA LYS A 8 -91.14 79.58 14.51
C LYS A 8 -89.69 79.29 14.93
N LYS A 9 -89.26 79.80 16.09
CA LYS A 9 -87.97 79.44 16.71
C LYS A 9 -87.95 77.98 17.19
N ILE A 10 -89.05 77.49 17.77
CA ILE A 10 -89.17 76.08 18.19
C ILE A 10 -89.10 75.15 16.98
N TYR A 11 -89.82 75.44 15.88
CA TYR A 11 -89.75 74.65 14.66
C TYR A 11 -88.35 74.64 14.04
N LYS A 12 -87.66 75.79 14.00
CA LYS A 12 -86.28 75.85 13.51
C LYS A 12 -85.32 75.02 14.37
N LYS A 13 -85.45 75.11 15.70
CA LYS A 13 -84.62 74.34 16.65
C LYS A 13 -84.88 72.84 16.55
N ILE A 14 -86.14 72.44 16.33
CA ILE A 14 -86.52 71.05 16.07
C ILE A 14 -85.93 70.54 14.76
N ASP A 15 -85.89 71.36 13.71
CA ASP A 15 -85.31 70.96 12.43
C ASP A 15 -83.78 70.85 12.50
N GLU A 16 -83.12 71.78 13.19
CA GLU A 16 -81.69 71.71 13.52
C GLU A 16 -81.37 70.45 14.35
N GLU A 17 -82.17 70.13 15.37
CA GLU A 17 -82.02 68.89 16.16
C GLU A 17 -82.27 67.63 15.31
N LYS A 18 -83.25 67.64 14.41
CA LYS A 18 -83.47 66.54 13.46
C LYS A 18 -82.27 66.36 12.54
N GLU A 19 -81.68 67.43 12.03
CA GLU A 19 -80.50 67.36 11.18
C GLU A 19 -79.29 66.81 11.96
N HIS A 20 -79.09 67.24 13.20
CA HIS A 20 -78.08 66.68 14.10
C HIS A 20 -78.30 65.20 14.40
N LEU A 21 -79.54 64.79 14.66
CA LEU A 21 -79.92 63.39 14.88
C LEU A 21 -79.70 62.55 13.62
N TRP A 22 -80.04 63.06 12.43
CA TRP A 22 -79.78 62.37 11.17
C TRP A 22 -78.29 62.24 10.88
N LYS A 23 -77.49 63.28 11.17
CA LYS A 23 -76.02 63.20 11.09
C LYS A 23 -75.48 62.15 12.05
N ALA A 24 -75.93 62.14 13.31
CA ALA A 24 -75.52 61.14 14.30
C ALA A 24 -75.91 59.71 13.89
N ILE A 25 -77.14 59.51 13.40
CA ILE A 25 -77.62 58.23 12.87
C ILE A 25 -76.78 57.79 11.67
N SER A 26 -76.45 58.71 10.76
CA SER A 26 -75.60 58.39 9.60
C SER A 26 -74.17 58.02 10.01
N ALA A 27 -73.60 58.69 11.02
CA ALA A 27 -72.30 58.38 11.57
C ALA A 27 -72.29 57.02 12.25
N ILE A 28 -73.30 56.72 13.08
CA ILE A 28 -73.47 55.41 13.73
C ILE A 28 -73.64 54.32 12.68
N LYS A 29 -74.44 54.54 11.63
CA LYS A 29 -74.62 53.58 10.55
C LYS A 29 -73.32 53.30 9.80
N THR A 30 -72.50 54.33 9.59
CA THR A 30 -71.18 54.21 8.95
C THR A 30 -70.22 53.42 9.85
N GLN A 31 -70.15 53.73 11.14
CA GLN A 31 -69.34 52.98 12.11
C GLN A 31 -69.79 51.52 12.26
N LEU A 32 -71.10 51.27 12.27
CA LEU A 32 -71.66 49.92 12.32
C LEU A 32 -71.28 49.12 11.07
N TYR A 33 -71.27 49.77 9.90
CA TYR A 33 -70.85 49.16 8.65
C TYR A 33 -69.35 48.84 8.64
N GLU A 34 -68.50 49.78 9.06
CA GLU A 34 -67.06 49.57 9.23
C GLU A 34 -66.75 48.45 10.22
N GLN A 35 -67.41 48.42 11.38
CA GLN A 35 -67.25 47.36 12.37
C GLN A 35 -67.73 46.02 11.83
N SER A 36 -68.88 45.96 11.16
CA SER A 36 -69.38 44.73 10.52
C SER A 36 -68.41 44.22 9.44
N GLN A 37 -67.77 45.12 8.70
CA GLN A 37 -66.77 44.77 7.70
C GLN A 37 -65.51 44.21 8.36
N SER A 38 -65.00 44.87 9.41
CA SER A 38 -63.84 44.38 10.18
C SER A 38 -64.09 43.02 10.84
N LEU A 39 -65.31 42.79 11.35
CA LEU A 39 -65.71 41.50 11.93
C LEU A 39 -65.79 40.41 10.86
N SER A 40 -66.26 40.76 9.66
CA SER A 40 -66.30 39.82 8.53
C SER A 40 -64.90 39.46 8.04
N GLU A 41 -63.99 40.43 7.95
CA GLU A 41 -62.58 40.21 7.61
C GLU A 41 -61.88 39.34 8.66
N LEU A 42 -62.13 39.59 9.95
CA LEU A 42 -61.61 38.77 11.03
C LEU A 42 -62.18 37.34 11.00
N GLY A 43 -63.48 37.19 10.73
CA GLY A 43 -64.12 35.88 10.57
C GLY A 43 -63.60 35.09 9.37
N LYS A 44 -63.13 35.78 8.32
CA LYS A 44 -62.47 35.16 7.15
C LYS A 44 -61.01 34.80 7.42
N SER A 45 -60.30 35.60 8.22
CA SER A 45 -58.87 35.39 8.52
C SER A 45 -58.62 34.43 9.70
N ALA A 46 -59.54 34.31 10.66
CA ALA A 46 -59.39 33.44 11.82
C ALA A 46 -59.19 31.93 11.49
N PRO A 47 -59.86 31.34 10.48
CA PRO A 47 -59.59 29.96 10.06
C PRO A 47 -58.19 29.77 9.49
N GLU A 48 -57.67 30.75 8.74
CA GLU A 48 -56.32 30.71 8.17
C GLU A 48 -55.26 30.77 9.28
N LEU A 49 -55.41 31.69 10.24
CA LEU A 49 -54.52 31.79 11.40
C LEU A 49 -54.54 30.51 12.27
N TYR A 50 -55.72 29.89 12.45
CA TYR A 50 -55.83 28.63 13.16
C TYR A 50 -55.12 27.49 12.41
N GLN A 51 -55.30 27.41 11.09
CA GLN A 51 -54.59 26.42 10.26
C GLN A 51 -53.07 26.62 10.30
N GLU A 52 -52.60 27.87 10.27
CA GLU A 52 -51.19 28.22 10.40
C GLU A 52 -50.62 27.76 11.75
N ILE A 53 -51.28 28.07 12.86
CA ILE A 53 -50.86 27.63 14.21
C ILE A 53 -50.82 26.09 14.32
N VAL A 54 -51.81 25.40 13.76
CA VAL A 54 -51.83 23.92 13.75
C VAL A 54 -50.68 23.36 12.91
N ASN A 55 -50.37 23.98 11.76
CA ASN A 55 -49.26 23.59 10.90
C ASN A 55 -47.91 23.86 11.59
N ASP A 56 -47.75 25.00 12.25
CA ASP A 56 -46.55 25.34 13.01
C ASP A 56 -46.34 24.39 14.19
N SER A 57 -47.40 24.04 14.93
CA SER A 57 -47.33 23.04 15.99
C SER A 57 -46.87 21.66 15.48
N ARG A 58 -47.37 21.24 14.30
CA ARG A 58 -46.90 20.02 13.63
C ARG A 58 -45.44 20.12 13.21
N ASN A 59 -45.03 21.26 12.67
CA ASN A 59 -43.64 21.52 12.26
C ASN A 59 -42.69 21.50 13.47
N ILE A 60 -43.06 22.15 14.58
CA ILE A 60 -42.31 22.14 15.85
C ILE A 60 -42.13 20.70 16.35
N SER A 61 -43.20 19.89 16.33
CA SER A 61 -43.13 18.49 16.73
C SER A 61 -42.20 17.67 15.83
N ARG A 62 -42.24 17.90 14.51
CA ARG A 62 -41.30 17.28 13.55
C ARG A 62 -39.86 17.69 13.83
N TYR A 63 -39.59 18.97 14.05
CA TYR A 63 -38.25 19.46 14.37
C TYR A 63 -37.73 18.89 15.69
N ARG A 64 -38.58 18.81 16.72
CA ARG A 64 -38.23 18.18 17.99
C ARG A 64 -37.87 16.71 17.82
N ASN A 65 -38.66 15.95 17.07
CA ASN A 65 -38.38 14.53 16.83
C ASN A 65 -37.08 14.36 16.04
N ARG A 66 -36.87 15.14 14.99
CA ARG A 66 -35.63 15.13 14.21
C ARG A 66 -34.41 15.52 15.04
N ALA A 67 -34.53 16.51 15.92
CA ALA A 67 -33.46 16.89 16.83
C ALA A 67 -33.12 15.76 17.81
N ASN A 68 -34.12 15.04 18.31
CA ASN A 68 -33.93 13.90 19.20
C ASN A 68 -33.28 12.70 18.47
N GLU A 69 -33.69 12.40 17.24
CA GLU A 69 -33.03 11.41 16.38
C GLU A 69 -31.56 11.76 16.13
N ARG A 70 -31.27 13.02 15.77
CA ARG A 70 -29.90 13.49 15.60
C ARG A 70 -29.08 13.42 16.88
N SER A 71 -29.68 13.72 18.05
CA SER A 71 -29.00 13.59 19.35
C SER A 71 -28.57 12.15 19.61
N LYS A 72 -29.45 11.18 19.33
CA LYS A 72 -29.14 9.74 19.46
C LYS A 72 -28.06 9.29 18.49
N GLU A 73 -28.11 9.76 17.24
CA GLU A 73 -27.05 9.49 16.26
C GLU A 73 -25.70 10.03 16.74
N VAL A 74 -25.67 11.24 17.31
CA VAL A 74 -24.46 11.84 17.87
C VAL A 74 -23.94 11.04 19.07
N GLU A 75 -24.81 10.59 19.98
CA GLU A 75 -24.43 9.72 21.10
C GLU A 75 -23.78 8.42 20.61
N LEU A 76 -24.37 7.76 19.61
CA LEU A 76 -23.78 6.55 19.02
C LEU A 76 -22.41 6.82 18.40
N ILE A 77 -22.24 7.96 17.72
CA ILE A 77 -20.95 8.35 17.15
C ILE A 77 -19.93 8.58 18.27
N VAL A 78 -20.30 9.26 19.37
CA VAL A 78 -19.41 9.49 20.51
C VAL A 78 -18.96 8.16 21.12
N THR A 79 -19.88 7.22 21.35
CA THR A 79 -19.52 5.88 21.86
C THR A 79 -18.56 5.16 20.91
N SER A 80 -18.80 5.21 19.60
CA SER A 80 -17.89 4.59 18.62
C SER A 80 -16.49 5.24 18.61
N ILE A 81 -16.40 6.54 18.87
CA ILE A 81 -15.14 7.27 18.99
C ILE A 81 -14.40 6.86 20.27
N GLU A 82 -15.10 6.68 21.38
CA GLU A 82 -14.51 6.22 22.64
C GLU A 82 -13.98 4.79 22.54
N GLU A 83 -14.72 3.89 21.87
CA GLU A 83 -14.26 2.53 21.57
C GLU A 83 -13.03 2.54 20.67
N ALA A 84 -13.03 3.36 19.61
CA ALA A 84 -11.89 3.49 18.72
C ALA A 84 -10.67 4.06 19.45
N LYS A 85 -10.86 5.04 20.34
CA LYS A 85 -9.78 5.61 21.18
C LYS A 85 -9.18 4.54 22.08
N SER A 86 -10.01 3.75 22.77
CA SER A 86 -9.53 2.67 23.63
C SER A 86 -8.75 1.60 22.85
N ALA A 87 -9.20 1.26 21.64
CA ALA A 87 -8.47 0.35 20.76
C ALA A 87 -7.11 0.90 20.31
N ILE A 88 -7.03 2.21 20.03
CA ILE A 88 -5.76 2.89 19.69
C ILE A 88 -4.80 2.88 20.87
N GLU A 89 -5.26 3.20 22.08
CA GLU A 89 -4.43 3.18 23.29
C GLU A 89 -3.86 1.78 23.55
N LYS A 90 -4.69 0.73 23.41
CA LYS A 90 -4.23 -0.65 23.54
C LYS A 90 -3.19 -1.03 22.48
N ALA A 91 -3.41 -0.66 21.23
CA ALA A 91 -2.46 -0.91 20.15
C ALA A 91 -1.12 -0.18 20.39
N GLN A 92 -1.17 1.03 20.95
CA GLN A 92 0.03 1.79 21.29
C GLN A 92 0.84 1.11 22.42
N ASP A 93 0.17 0.55 23.42
CA ASP A 93 0.82 -0.23 24.48
C ASP A 93 1.46 -1.51 23.95
N GLU A 94 0.78 -2.24 23.07
CA GLU A 94 1.32 -3.44 22.42
C GLU A 94 2.57 -3.11 21.58
N VAL A 95 2.55 -1.99 20.83
CA VAL A 95 3.71 -1.50 20.06
C VAL A 95 4.88 -1.13 20.97
N ASN A 96 4.61 -0.47 22.11
CA ASN A 96 5.65 -0.10 23.06
C ASN A 96 6.30 -1.33 23.71
N GLN A 97 5.50 -2.34 24.07
CA GLN A 97 6.02 -3.62 24.59
C GLN A 97 6.85 -4.37 23.54
N ALA A 98 6.37 -4.41 22.29
CA ALA A 98 7.12 -5.03 21.20
C ALA A 98 8.47 -4.34 20.97
N LYS A 99 8.49 -3.00 21.01
CA LYS A 99 9.73 -2.21 20.89
C LYS A 99 10.71 -2.53 22.01
N GLN A 100 10.24 -2.58 23.26
CA GLN A 100 11.09 -2.93 24.40
C GLN A 100 11.66 -4.36 24.27
N GLY A 101 10.85 -5.32 23.80
CA GLY A 101 11.32 -6.68 23.51
C GLY A 101 12.39 -6.75 22.42
N ILE A 102 12.24 -5.96 21.35
CA ILE A 102 13.25 -5.84 20.28
C ILE A 102 14.55 -5.25 20.83
N ASP A 103 14.47 -4.21 21.65
CA ASP A 103 15.66 -3.57 22.23
C ASP A 103 16.42 -4.54 23.17
N THR A 104 15.70 -5.35 23.96
CA THR A 104 16.30 -6.40 24.79
C THR A 104 16.98 -7.48 23.96
N GLN A 105 16.29 -8.03 22.95
CA GLN A 105 16.89 -9.03 22.05
C GLN A 105 18.12 -8.50 21.31
N ARG A 106 18.10 -7.23 20.92
CA ARG A 106 19.25 -6.58 20.29
C ARG A 106 20.46 -6.56 21.23
N SER A 107 20.25 -6.18 22.50
CA SER A 107 21.32 -6.16 23.51
C SER A 107 21.89 -7.56 23.77
N GLU A 108 21.03 -8.56 23.93
CA GLU A 108 21.45 -9.96 24.11
C GLU A 108 22.25 -10.48 22.91
N SER A 109 21.79 -10.16 21.69
CA SER A 109 22.49 -10.56 20.47
C SER A 109 23.86 -9.89 20.34
N GLU A 110 24.00 -8.65 20.81
CA GLU A 110 25.27 -7.91 20.79
C GLU A 110 26.27 -8.51 21.79
N GLU A 111 25.80 -8.92 22.97
CA GLU A 111 26.60 -9.64 23.97
C GLU A 111 27.09 -11.00 23.45
N VAL A 112 26.21 -11.81 22.86
CA VAL A 112 26.58 -13.10 22.25
C VAL A 112 27.60 -12.91 21.13
N PHE A 113 27.46 -11.86 20.32
CA PHE A 113 28.41 -11.56 19.26
C PHE A 113 29.81 -11.21 19.81
N LEU A 114 29.88 -10.43 20.88
CA LEU A 114 31.12 -10.11 21.59
C LEU A 114 31.78 -11.37 22.17
N GLU A 115 30.99 -12.27 22.77
CA GLU A 115 31.50 -13.53 23.31
C GLU A 115 32.06 -14.44 22.20
N GLN A 116 31.35 -14.57 21.08
CA GLN A 116 31.85 -15.33 19.92
C GLN A 116 33.15 -14.75 19.35
N LYS A 117 33.25 -13.42 19.29
CA LYS A 117 34.47 -12.75 18.83
C LYS A 117 35.66 -13.06 19.74
N GLN A 118 35.46 -13.09 21.06
CA GLN A 118 36.50 -13.49 22.01
C GLN A 118 36.89 -14.97 21.85
N LYS A 119 35.91 -15.87 21.69
CA LYS A 119 36.17 -17.30 21.42
C LYS A 119 36.99 -17.50 20.15
N LEU A 120 36.69 -16.77 19.08
CA LEU A 120 37.46 -16.81 17.84
C LEU A 120 38.90 -16.35 18.04
N GLN A 121 39.13 -15.25 18.79
CA GLN A 121 40.49 -14.81 19.12
C GLN A 121 41.27 -15.86 19.92
N ASN A 122 40.64 -16.52 20.87
CA ASN A 122 41.28 -17.60 21.63
C ASN A 122 41.64 -18.80 20.75
N LEU A 123 40.78 -19.17 19.79
CA LEU A 123 41.08 -20.22 18.82
C LEU A 123 42.28 -19.89 17.93
N VAL A 124 42.36 -18.64 17.47
CA VAL A 124 43.52 -18.17 16.67
C VAL A 124 44.81 -18.27 17.51
N GLN A 125 44.80 -17.84 18.76
CA GLN A 125 45.97 -17.99 19.64
C GLN A 125 46.35 -19.46 19.92
N GLN A 126 45.37 -20.36 20.00
CA GLN A 126 45.65 -21.79 20.13
C GLN A 126 46.24 -22.37 18.85
N GLN A 127 45.76 -21.93 17.68
CA GLN A 127 46.31 -22.34 16.40
C GLN A 127 47.78 -21.92 16.28
N ASP A 128 48.11 -20.66 16.62
CA ASP A 128 49.48 -20.16 16.59
C ASP A 128 50.43 -21.02 17.46
N LYS A 129 49.97 -21.43 18.66
CA LYS A 129 50.74 -22.33 19.54
C LYS A 129 50.92 -23.73 18.96
N ILE A 130 49.91 -24.25 18.27
CA ILE A 130 50.02 -25.57 17.62
C ILE A 130 51.02 -25.51 16.48
N GLU A 131 51.03 -24.42 15.71
CA GLU A 131 52.00 -24.18 14.64
C GLU A 131 53.43 -24.14 15.19
N GLU A 132 53.65 -23.43 16.30
CA GLU A 132 54.95 -23.38 17.01
C GLU A 132 55.39 -24.77 17.50
N MET A 133 54.48 -25.53 18.13
CA MET A 133 54.75 -26.91 18.55
C MET A 133 55.08 -27.83 17.37
N HIS A 134 54.42 -27.62 16.22
CA HIS A 134 54.66 -28.40 15.01
C HIS A 134 56.07 -28.12 14.44
N GLU A 135 56.51 -26.85 14.42
CA GLU A 135 57.87 -26.50 14.04
C GLU A 135 58.90 -27.15 14.98
N GLU A 136 58.69 -27.10 16.31
CA GLU A 136 59.56 -27.79 17.27
C GLU A 136 59.64 -29.29 16.98
N LEU A 137 58.53 -29.94 16.65
CA LEU A 137 58.50 -31.37 16.34
C LEU A 137 59.29 -31.73 15.07
N ILE A 138 59.25 -30.87 14.06
CA ILE A 138 60.08 -31.00 12.86
C ILE A 138 61.55 -30.92 13.23
N THR A 139 61.95 -29.96 14.07
CA THR A 139 63.35 -29.84 14.51
C THR A 139 63.81 -31.06 15.30
N PHE A 140 62.99 -31.61 16.21
CA PHE A 140 63.32 -32.84 16.92
C PHE A 140 63.46 -34.05 16.00
N THR A 141 62.62 -34.15 14.97
CA THR A 141 62.72 -35.22 13.97
C THR A 141 64.05 -35.14 13.22
N SER A 142 64.45 -33.94 12.79
CA SER A 142 65.75 -33.74 12.13
C SER A 142 66.95 -34.07 13.05
N GLN A 143 66.86 -33.75 14.34
CA GLN A 143 67.89 -34.11 15.32
C GLN A 143 67.98 -35.62 15.49
N LYS A 144 66.84 -36.32 15.54
CA LYS A 144 66.82 -37.79 15.60
C LYS A 144 67.53 -38.41 14.41
N ASP A 145 67.30 -37.91 13.19
CA ASP A 145 67.95 -38.42 11.99
C ASP A 145 69.47 -38.23 12.05
N SER A 146 69.94 -37.07 12.52
CA SER A 146 71.38 -36.82 12.74
C SER A 146 72.00 -37.71 13.83
N LEU A 147 71.21 -38.05 14.86
CA LEU A 147 71.64 -38.96 15.91
C LEU A 147 71.76 -40.39 15.38
N GLN A 148 70.83 -40.82 14.52
CA GLN A 148 70.87 -42.12 13.87
C GLN A 148 72.11 -42.25 12.99
N GLU A 149 72.44 -41.22 12.21
CA GLU A 149 73.66 -41.18 11.41
C GLU A 149 74.92 -41.27 12.29
N SER A 150 74.93 -40.60 13.44
CA SER A 150 76.02 -40.69 14.41
C SER A 150 76.14 -42.10 15.03
N ILE A 151 75.01 -42.76 15.30
CA ILE A 151 74.99 -44.15 15.80
C ILE A 151 75.58 -45.08 14.75
N ASP A 152 75.18 -44.95 13.49
CA ASP A 152 75.69 -45.77 12.40
C ASP A 152 77.21 -45.57 12.24
N GLN A 153 77.70 -44.33 12.33
CA GLN A 153 79.14 -44.03 12.33
C GLN A 153 79.89 -44.66 13.51
N ILE A 154 79.33 -44.61 14.73
CA ILE A 154 79.92 -45.25 15.91
C ILE A 154 79.96 -46.76 15.73
N GLN A 155 78.92 -47.34 15.13
CA GLN A 155 78.83 -48.77 14.88
C GLN A 155 79.88 -49.21 13.83
N ASP A 156 80.07 -48.43 12.76
CA ASP A 156 81.14 -48.64 11.80
C ASP A 156 82.52 -48.53 12.47
N GLN A 157 82.77 -47.50 13.27
CA GLN A 157 84.01 -47.35 14.03
C GLN A 157 84.24 -48.50 15.01
N LEU A 158 83.18 -49.03 15.62
CA LEU A 158 83.26 -50.19 16.51
C LEU A 158 83.68 -51.44 15.73
N THR A 159 83.11 -51.69 14.55
CA THR A 159 83.53 -52.83 13.71
C THR A 159 84.98 -52.69 13.24
N GLU A 160 85.40 -51.48 12.88
CA GLU A 160 86.79 -51.19 12.51
C GLU A 160 87.74 -51.37 13.71
N SER A 161 87.33 -50.91 14.89
CA SER A 161 88.04 -51.10 16.15
C SER A 161 88.13 -52.57 16.54
N GLU A 162 87.07 -53.37 16.43
CA GLU A 162 87.10 -54.82 16.64
C GLU A 162 88.04 -55.52 15.66
N SER A 163 88.06 -55.10 14.39
CA SER A 163 88.97 -55.63 13.38
C SER A 163 90.43 -55.28 13.72
N SER A 164 90.66 -54.06 14.16
CA SER A 164 91.97 -53.58 14.63
C SER A 164 92.38 -54.29 15.91
N ASN A 165 91.46 -54.54 16.83
CA ASN A 165 91.70 -55.26 18.07
C ASN A 165 91.97 -56.75 17.79
N LYS A 166 91.34 -57.36 16.80
CA LYS A 166 91.71 -58.70 16.29
C LYS A 166 93.13 -58.70 15.70
N ARG A 167 93.52 -57.65 14.95
CA ARG A 167 94.89 -57.49 14.43
C ARG A 167 95.90 -57.29 15.57
N ILE A 168 95.58 -56.47 16.57
CA ILE A 168 96.39 -56.23 17.78
C ILE A 168 96.48 -57.52 18.59
N SER A 169 95.39 -58.25 18.79
CA SER A 169 95.36 -59.55 19.49
C SER A 169 96.21 -60.59 18.79
N ASN A 170 96.21 -60.62 17.45
CA ASN A 170 97.08 -61.50 16.68
C ASN A 170 98.56 -61.09 16.80
N LEU A 171 98.88 -59.79 16.75
CA LEU A 171 100.23 -59.26 17.02
C LEU A 171 100.68 -59.54 18.46
N LEU A 172 99.77 -59.40 19.42
CA LEU A 172 99.98 -59.66 20.84
C LEU A 172 100.18 -61.15 21.08
N THR A 173 99.48 -62.05 20.38
CA THR A 173 99.70 -63.50 20.46
C THR A 173 101.08 -63.86 19.87
N GLY A 174 101.52 -63.15 18.83
CA GLY A 174 102.89 -63.20 18.33
C GLY A 174 103.94 -62.72 19.36
N ALA A 175 103.65 -61.64 20.10
CA ALA A 175 104.50 -61.13 21.18
C ALA A 175 104.44 -61.97 22.47
N LEU A 176 103.30 -62.59 22.79
CA LEU A 176 103.08 -63.47 23.94
C LEU A 176 103.78 -64.82 23.79
N ALA A 177 104.02 -65.28 22.56
CA ALA A 177 104.93 -66.39 22.31
C ALA A 177 106.37 -66.07 22.75
N GLN A 178 106.79 -64.80 22.72
CA GLN A 178 108.04 -64.32 23.32
C GLN A 178 107.93 -64.11 24.85
N GLN A 179 106.75 -63.80 25.37
CA GLN A 179 106.48 -63.57 26.81
C GLN A 179 106.13 -64.84 27.60
N LYS A 180 105.92 -66.00 26.97
CA LYS A 180 105.80 -67.34 27.60
C LYS A 180 107.07 -67.81 28.34
N SER A 181 108.11 -66.96 28.39
CA SER A 181 109.22 -67.02 29.34
C SER A 181 108.85 -66.45 30.73
N ILE A 182 107.85 -65.58 30.81
CA ILE A 182 107.36 -64.94 32.04
C ILE A 182 106.17 -65.77 32.55
N LYS A 183 106.48 -67.00 32.96
CA LYS A 183 105.57 -68.04 33.47
C LYS A 183 104.95 -67.78 34.85
N ALA A 184 105.24 -66.67 35.50
CA ALA A 184 104.97 -66.51 36.94
C ALA A 184 103.55 -66.00 37.29
N ILE A 185 102.84 -65.36 36.37
CA ILE A 185 101.55 -64.71 36.68
C ILE A 185 100.37 -65.70 36.61
N HIS A 186 100.63 -66.93 36.16
CA HIS A 186 99.64 -67.99 36.01
C HIS A 186 99.05 -68.48 37.35
N GLU A 187 99.72 -68.23 38.47
CA GLU A 187 99.35 -68.80 39.78
C GLU A 187 98.29 -67.97 40.53
N GLU A 188 98.05 -66.70 40.16
CA GLU A 188 97.13 -65.81 40.88
C GLU A 188 95.66 -65.86 40.37
N ILE A 189 95.42 -66.40 39.17
CA ILE A 189 94.09 -66.34 38.53
C ILE A 189 93.21 -67.57 38.84
N PHE A 190 93.78 -68.71 39.24
CA PHE A 190 93.04 -69.99 39.29
C PHE A 190 92.87 -70.63 40.68
N GLY A 191 93.34 -70.01 41.76
CA GLY A 191 93.22 -70.58 43.11
C GLY A 191 94.10 -71.82 43.32
N TYR A 192 94.19 -72.27 44.56
CA TYR A 192 95.02 -73.40 44.98
C TYR A 192 94.26 -74.31 45.93
N VAL A 193 94.75 -75.55 46.04
CA VAL A 193 94.30 -76.52 47.04
C VAL A 193 95.37 -76.57 48.14
N HIS A 194 94.95 -76.59 49.42
CA HIS A 194 95.86 -76.74 50.55
C HIS A 194 95.36 -77.83 51.51
N SER A 195 96.26 -78.76 51.86
CA SER A 195 96.03 -79.89 52.77
C SER A 195 96.84 -79.70 54.03
N ASP A 196 96.14 -79.73 55.16
CA ASP A 196 96.72 -80.06 56.46
C ASP A 196 96.04 -81.37 56.93
N ASP A 197 96.84 -82.40 57.16
CA ASP A 197 96.45 -83.70 57.74
C ASP A 197 95.22 -84.44 57.13
N GLY A 198 95.04 -84.36 55.81
CA GLY A 198 94.42 -85.45 55.05
C GLY A 198 92.99 -85.27 54.51
N GLU A 199 92.38 -84.09 54.59
CA GLU A 199 91.16 -83.74 53.82
C GLU A 199 91.24 -82.28 53.32
N GLU A 200 91.30 -82.05 51.99
CA GLU A 200 91.39 -80.71 51.36
C GLU A 200 90.01 -80.16 50.92
N VAL A 201 89.73 -78.89 51.25
CA VAL A 201 88.56 -78.12 50.78
C VAL A 201 88.99 -77.07 49.74
N VAL A 202 88.28 -77.01 48.60
CA VAL A 202 88.55 -76.14 47.44
C VAL A 202 87.69 -74.87 47.50
N VAL A 203 88.28 -73.70 47.17
CA VAL A 203 87.56 -72.41 47.04
C VAL A 203 87.62 -71.91 45.59
N GLY A 204 86.47 -71.54 44.99
CA GLY A 204 86.30 -71.16 43.57
C GLY A 204 86.45 -69.66 43.26
N GLY A 205 86.69 -69.31 41.98
CA GLY A 205 87.12 -67.96 41.54
C GLY A 205 86.28 -67.27 40.43
N LEU A 206 86.68 -66.03 40.09
CA LEU A 206 86.02 -64.95 39.29
C LEU A 206 85.32 -65.33 37.96
N LYS A 207 85.51 -66.53 37.42
CA LYS A 207 84.89 -67.00 36.17
C LYS A 207 83.39 -67.29 36.33
N GLU A 208 82.98 -67.74 37.51
CA GLU A 208 81.61 -68.23 37.77
C GLU A 208 80.61 -67.08 38.01
N GLU A 209 81.09 -65.93 38.51
CA GLU A 209 80.29 -64.73 38.77
C GLU A 209 79.93 -63.95 37.49
N LEU A 210 80.81 -64.02 36.47
CA LEU A 210 80.63 -63.36 35.17
C LEU A 210 79.56 -64.06 34.30
N ASP A 211 79.53 -65.40 34.32
CA ASP A 211 78.58 -66.20 33.52
C ASP A 211 77.14 -66.04 34.05
N THR A 212 77.00 -65.86 35.36
CA THR A 212 75.70 -65.64 36.02
C THR A 212 75.11 -64.25 35.72
N SER A 213 75.96 -63.25 35.50
CA SER A 213 75.53 -61.89 35.17
C SER A 213 75.14 -61.75 33.69
N TYR A 214 75.83 -62.46 32.79
CA TYR A 214 75.55 -62.44 31.36
C TYR A 214 74.22 -63.11 31.00
N THR A 215 73.87 -64.20 31.70
CA THR A 215 72.60 -64.91 31.51
C THR A 215 71.39 -64.07 31.94
N LYS A 216 71.48 -63.37 33.08
CA LYS A 216 70.43 -62.44 33.54
C LYS A 216 70.21 -61.26 32.59
N LEU A 217 71.30 -60.61 32.14
CA LEU A 217 71.20 -59.46 31.24
C LEU A 217 70.54 -59.83 29.90
N LYS A 218 70.82 -61.04 29.39
CA LYS A 218 70.22 -61.55 28.16
C LYS A 218 68.72 -61.84 28.32
N GLU A 219 68.29 -62.29 29.50
CA GLU A 219 66.89 -62.54 29.81
C GLU A 219 66.10 -61.23 29.94
N ASP A 220 66.66 -60.24 30.63
CA ASP A 220 66.04 -58.92 30.80
C ASP A 220 65.88 -58.17 29.47
N LEU A 221 66.89 -58.24 28.59
CA LEU A 221 66.83 -57.60 27.27
C LEU A 221 65.75 -58.23 26.38
N ASN A 222 65.56 -59.55 26.49
CA ASN A 222 64.52 -60.25 25.73
C ASN A 222 63.11 -59.93 26.25
N ASN A 223 62.95 -59.72 27.56
CA ASN A 223 61.68 -59.30 28.15
C ASN A 223 61.34 -57.84 27.79
N PHE A 224 62.32 -56.93 27.83
CA PHE A 224 62.14 -55.54 27.42
C PHE A 224 61.70 -55.41 25.96
N ASN A 225 62.31 -56.18 25.05
CA ASN A 225 61.95 -56.15 23.62
C ASN A 225 60.49 -56.59 23.37
N LYS A 226 59.99 -57.56 24.16
CA LYS A 226 58.60 -58.01 24.09
C LYS A 226 57.61 -56.94 24.60
N GLU A 227 57.97 -56.20 25.63
CA GLU A 227 57.17 -55.09 26.17
C GLU A 227 57.08 -53.93 25.15
N VAL A 228 58.21 -53.54 24.54
CA VAL A 228 58.27 -52.49 23.52
C VAL A 228 57.45 -52.85 22.28
N ALA A 229 57.53 -54.10 21.82
CA ALA A 229 56.74 -54.58 20.69
C ALA A 229 55.23 -54.56 20.98
N LYS A 230 54.81 -54.90 22.21
CA LYS A 230 53.41 -54.78 22.64
C LYS A 230 52.95 -53.32 22.66
N ALA A 231 53.74 -52.43 23.25
CA ALA A 231 53.41 -51.01 23.34
C ALA A 231 53.26 -50.37 21.95
N SER A 232 54.18 -50.67 21.02
CA SER A 232 54.12 -50.19 19.64
C SER A 232 52.87 -50.67 18.91
N LYS A 233 52.49 -51.94 19.07
CA LYS A 233 51.27 -52.50 18.47
C LYS A 233 49.99 -51.85 19.02
N THR A 234 49.95 -51.60 20.34
CA THR A 234 48.82 -50.91 20.98
C THR A 234 48.70 -49.47 20.47
N GLN A 235 49.81 -48.73 20.39
CA GLN A 235 49.85 -47.36 19.88
C GLN A 235 49.32 -47.28 18.43
N GLN A 236 49.73 -48.21 17.58
CA GLN A 236 49.29 -48.25 16.18
C GLN A 236 47.80 -48.55 16.04
N THR A 237 47.26 -49.41 16.92
CA THR A 237 45.82 -49.73 16.94
C THR A 237 45.01 -48.50 17.35
N ILE A 238 45.42 -47.79 18.41
CA ILE A 238 44.76 -46.56 18.89
C ILE A 238 44.78 -45.47 17.82
N LEU A 239 45.92 -45.27 17.15
CA LEU A 239 46.03 -44.28 16.06
C LEU A 239 45.06 -44.60 14.92
N SER A 240 44.97 -45.87 14.51
CA SER A 240 44.03 -46.28 13.46
C SER A 240 42.57 -46.09 13.88
N GLU A 241 42.21 -46.37 15.13
CA GLU A 241 40.85 -46.15 15.64
C GLU A 241 40.47 -44.67 15.67
N ILE A 242 41.40 -43.79 16.07
CA ILE A 242 41.22 -42.34 16.05
C ILE A 242 40.99 -41.85 14.62
N GLU A 243 41.83 -42.29 13.67
CA GLU A 243 41.71 -41.90 12.26
C GLU A 243 40.36 -42.34 11.67
N THR A 244 39.93 -43.58 11.93
CA THR A 244 38.63 -44.07 11.47
C THR A 244 37.46 -43.30 12.10
N ASN A 245 37.50 -43.00 13.40
CA ASN A 245 36.44 -42.27 14.09
C ASN A 245 36.33 -40.82 13.59
N TYR A 246 37.45 -40.16 13.31
CA TYR A 246 37.47 -38.81 12.74
C TYR A 246 36.92 -38.81 11.31
N ALA A 247 37.34 -39.76 10.47
CA ALA A 247 36.86 -39.88 9.10
C ALA A 247 35.33 -40.12 9.06
N GLU A 248 34.83 -41.01 9.92
CA GLU A 248 33.40 -41.31 10.03
C GLU A 248 32.62 -40.11 10.57
N SER A 249 33.12 -39.43 11.61
CA SER A 249 32.50 -38.22 12.16
C SER A 249 32.43 -37.08 11.14
N LEU A 250 33.49 -36.88 10.36
CA LEU A 250 33.53 -35.86 9.30
C LEU A 250 32.54 -36.19 8.17
N SER A 251 32.48 -37.46 7.76
CA SER A 251 31.52 -37.93 6.76
C SER A 251 30.07 -37.74 7.24
N ASN A 252 29.79 -38.08 8.50
CA ASN A 252 28.47 -37.90 9.11
C ASN A 252 28.11 -36.41 9.20
N PHE A 253 29.02 -35.56 9.66
CA PHE A 253 28.81 -34.11 9.72
C PHE A 253 28.54 -33.50 8.35
N LYS A 254 29.27 -33.94 7.32
CA LYS A 254 29.07 -33.48 5.94
C LYS A 254 27.68 -33.88 5.43
N ASN A 255 27.29 -35.14 5.59
CA ASN A 255 25.97 -35.64 5.19
C ASN A 255 24.85 -34.92 5.94
N ASP A 256 24.99 -34.70 7.24
CA ASP A 256 24.02 -33.94 8.05
C ASP A 256 23.89 -32.50 7.57
N SER A 257 25.01 -31.85 7.27
CA SER A 257 25.05 -30.48 6.78
C SER A 257 24.41 -30.34 5.39
N GLU A 258 24.71 -31.28 4.49
CA GLU A 258 24.11 -31.34 3.15
C GLU A 258 22.61 -31.62 3.21
N THR A 259 22.18 -32.51 4.09
CA THR A 259 20.76 -32.79 4.35
C THR A 259 20.04 -31.56 4.89
N LYS A 260 20.62 -30.85 5.87
CA LYS A 260 20.06 -29.61 6.42
C LYS A 260 20.00 -28.50 5.36
N TYR A 261 21.05 -28.35 4.56
CA TYR A 261 21.10 -27.38 3.47
C TYR A 261 19.98 -27.64 2.46
N HIS A 262 19.86 -28.87 1.95
CA HIS A 262 18.80 -29.22 1.02
C HIS A 262 17.40 -29.06 1.62
N ALA A 263 17.22 -29.40 2.90
CA ALA A 263 15.95 -29.18 3.60
C ALA A 263 15.59 -27.68 3.69
N ILE A 264 16.56 -26.81 3.99
CA ILE A 264 16.36 -25.36 4.03
C ILE A 264 16.03 -24.82 2.64
N VAL A 265 16.79 -25.20 1.61
CA VAL A 265 16.54 -24.77 0.22
C VAL A 265 15.16 -25.23 -0.25
N ALA A 266 14.77 -26.47 0.06
CA ALA A 266 13.43 -26.98 -0.26
C ALA A 266 12.33 -26.17 0.45
N LYS A 267 12.55 -25.78 1.71
CA LYS A 267 11.63 -24.94 2.49
C LYS A 267 11.55 -23.51 1.95
N ILE A 268 12.66 -22.91 1.52
CA ILE A 268 12.65 -21.59 0.88
C ILE A 268 11.85 -21.65 -0.43
N ASN A 269 12.12 -22.65 -1.27
CA ASN A 269 11.43 -22.82 -2.55
C ASN A 269 9.94 -23.14 -2.39
N SER A 270 9.53 -23.79 -1.29
CA SER A 270 8.10 -24.02 -1.01
C SER A 270 7.39 -22.78 -0.47
N LEU A 271 8.09 -21.90 0.26
CA LEU A 271 7.52 -20.69 0.84
C LEU A 271 7.47 -19.49 -0.11
N LEU A 272 8.36 -19.44 -1.11
CA LEU A 272 8.47 -18.31 -2.04
C LEU A 272 7.20 -18.04 -2.86
N PRO A 273 6.50 -19.05 -3.42
CA PRO A 273 5.23 -18.82 -4.12
C PRO A 273 4.15 -18.23 -3.22
N SER A 274 4.02 -18.73 -1.98
CA SER A 274 3.06 -18.22 -1.00
C SER A 274 3.42 -16.80 -0.53
N ALA A 275 4.70 -16.50 -0.33
CA ALA A 275 5.15 -15.16 0.05
C ALA A 275 4.89 -14.14 -1.07
N LEU A 276 5.10 -14.52 -2.33
CA LEU A 276 4.82 -13.66 -3.49
C LEU A 276 3.32 -13.38 -3.63
N THR A 277 2.45 -14.39 -3.53
CA THR A 277 1.00 -14.19 -3.61
C THR A 277 0.43 -13.44 -2.43
N ALA A 278 0.94 -13.67 -1.22
CA ALA A 278 0.58 -12.93 -0.03
C ALA A 278 1.00 -11.45 -0.14
N GLY A 279 2.20 -11.18 -0.64
CA GLY A 279 2.68 -9.81 -0.88
C GLY A 279 1.86 -9.06 -1.93
N LEU A 280 1.57 -9.70 -3.07
CA LEU A 280 0.76 -9.10 -4.13
C LEU A 280 -0.70 -8.90 -3.70
N SER A 281 -1.32 -9.88 -3.06
CA SER A 281 -2.70 -9.75 -2.57
C SER A 281 -2.82 -8.71 -1.47
N GLY A 282 -1.85 -8.60 -0.57
CA GLY A 282 -1.77 -7.52 0.42
C GLY A 282 -1.73 -6.13 -0.23
N ALA A 283 -0.86 -5.94 -1.23
CA ALA A 283 -0.79 -4.68 -1.97
C ALA A 283 -2.10 -4.33 -2.70
N TYR A 284 -2.83 -5.33 -3.21
CA TYR A 284 -4.16 -5.11 -3.81
C TYR A 284 -5.21 -4.71 -2.78
N ILE A 285 -5.22 -5.32 -1.59
CA ILE A 285 -6.12 -4.95 -0.49
C ILE A 285 -5.88 -3.50 -0.05
N ASP A 286 -4.63 -3.11 0.08
CA ASP A 286 -4.26 -1.74 0.44
C ASP A 286 -4.73 -0.73 -0.61
N LYS A 287 -4.55 -1.06 -1.90
CA LYS A 287 -5.07 -0.23 -3.00
C LYS A 287 -6.60 -0.15 -3.00
N ILE A 288 -7.30 -1.26 -2.78
CA ILE A 288 -8.77 -1.26 -2.66
C ILE A 288 -9.22 -0.36 -1.50
N LYS A 289 -8.51 -0.36 -0.37
CA LYS A 289 -8.83 0.51 0.78
C LYS A 289 -8.70 1.98 0.43
N ILE A 290 -7.57 2.37 -0.20
CA ILE A 290 -7.33 3.75 -0.64
C ILE A 290 -8.42 4.19 -1.63
N GLU A 291 -8.72 3.37 -2.65
CA GLU A 291 -9.73 3.69 -3.66
C GLU A 291 -11.15 3.78 -3.07
N LYS A 292 -11.48 3.01 -2.03
CA LYS A 292 -12.76 3.15 -1.31
C LYS A 292 -12.87 4.50 -0.59
N GLU A 293 -11.79 5.00 -0.03
CA GLU A 293 -11.75 6.33 0.58
C GLU A 293 -11.92 7.43 -0.48
N GLU A 294 -11.23 7.30 -1.62
CA GLU A 294 -11.37 8.23 -2.75
C GLU A 294 -12.79 8.20 -3.35
N LEU A 295 -13.38 7.02 -3.51
CA LEU A 295 -14.76 6.85 -3.97
C LEU A 295 -15.75 7.60 -3.07
N LYS A 296 -15.62 7.46 -1.74
CA LYS A 296 -16.46 8.16 -0.77
C LYS A 296 -16.26 9.67 -0.84
N LYS A 297 -15.03 10.12 -1.07
CA LYS A 297 -14.70 11.55 -1.27
C LYS A 297 -15.35 12.10 -2.54
N HIS A 298 -15.25 11.39 -3.66
CA HIS A 298 -15.88 11.77 -4.92
C HIS A 298 -17.41 11.74 -4.84
N GLU A 299 -18.00 10.77 -4.14
CA GLU A 299 -19.44 10.71 -3.88
C GLU A 299 -19.91 11.91 -3.03
N SER A 300 -19.17 12.25 -1.97
CA SER A 300 -19.47 13.44 -1.15
C SER A 300 -19.35 14.72 -1.97
N SER A 301 -18.31 14.85 -2.80
CA SER A 301 -18.13 16.00 -3.69
C SER A 301 -19.26 16.12 -4.72
N PHE A 302 -19.70 14.99 -5.29
CA PHE A 302 -20.84 14.95 -6.20
C PHE A 302 -22.12 15.41 -5.50
N ASN A 303 -22.45 14.84 -4.34
CA ASN A 303 -23.65 15.21 -3.58
C ASN A 303 -23.64 16.68 -3.15
N LYS A 304 -22.48 17.21 -2.73
CA LYS A 304 -22.32 18.65 -2.42
C LYS A 304 -22.54 19.52 -3.65
N SER A 305 -22.06 19.09 -4.82
CA SER A 305 -22.25 19.83 -6.08
C SER A 305 -23.71 19.84 -6.51
N ILE A 306 -24.43 18.72 -6.37
CA ILE A 306 -25.89 18.67 -6.61
C ILE A 306 -26.64 19.58 -5.64
N MET A 307 -26.30 19.55 -4.34
CA MET A 307 -26.91 20.44 -3.35
C MET A 307 -26.64 21.92 -3.65
N ALA A 308 -25.42 22.26 -4.05
CA ALA A 308 -25.06 23.60 -4.48
C ALA A 308 -25.84 24.03 -5.73
N LEU A 309 -26.06 23.13 -6.69
CA LEU A 309 -26.84 23.40 -7.89
C LEU A 309 -28.32 23.64 -7.55
N VAL A 310 -28.89 22.83 -6.66
CA VAL A 310 -30.27 23.03 -6.16
C VAL A 310 -30.39 24.38 -5.44
N ALA A 311 -29.48 24.70 -4.53
CA ALA A 311 -29.47 25.98 -3.83
C ALA A 311 -29.33 27.17 -4.80
N CYS A 312 -28.43 27.07 -5.78
CA CYS A 312 -28.21 28.10 -6.78
C CYS A 312 -29.38 28.23 -7.77
N SER A 313 -30.11 27.15 -8.05
CA SER A 313 -31.34 27.18 -8.85
C SER A 313 -32.52 27.84 -8.12
N LEU A 314 -32.49 27.84 -6.78
CA LEU A 314 -33.51 28.47 -5.95
C LEU A 314 -33.32 30.00 -5.86
N LEU A 315 -32.09 30.52 -6.06
CA LEU A 315 -31.77 31.94 -5.92
C LEU A 315 -32.56 32.86 -6.88
N PRO A 316 -32.64 32.59 -8.20
CA PRO A 316 -33.46 33.41 -9.10
C PRO A 316 -34.94 33.38 -8.74
N PHE A 317 -35.45 32.22 -8.31
CA PHE A 317 -36.83 32.07 -7.88
C PHE A 317 -37.13 32.87 -6.60
N ALA A 318 -36.21 32.81 -5.62
CA ALA A 318 -36.30 33.60 -4.40
C ALA A 318 -36.19 35.11 -4.68
N PHE A 319 -35.36 35.52 -5.63
CA PHE A 319 -35.22 36.90 -6.05
C PHE A 319 -36.48 37.44 -6.74
N VAL A 320 -37.06 36.67 -7.67
CA VAL A 320 -38.34 36.97 -8.31
C VAL A 320 -39.48 37.05 -7.27
N ALA A 321 -39.55 36.09 -6.34
CA ALA A 321 -40.53 36.10 -5.27
C ALA A 321 -40.37 37.33 -4.34
N ALA A 322 -39.14 37.70 -3.98
CA ALA A 322 -38.88 38.89 -3.18
C ALA A 322 -39.31 40.19 -3.89
N ARG A 323 -39.07 40.31 -5.20
CA ARG A 323 -39.49 41.47 -5.99
C ARG A 323 -41.01 41.66 -6.00
N ILE A 324 -41.76 40.56 -6.04
CA ILE A 324 -43.23 40.55 -6.02
C ILE A 324 -43.77 40.82 -4.61
N PHE A 325 -43.28 40.11 -3.59
CA PHE A 325 -43.86 40.17 -2.23
C PHE A 325 -43.34 41.34 -1.39
N ILE A 326 -42.07 41.74 -1.53
CA ILE A 326 -41.44 42.78 -0.70
C ILE A 326 -41.46 44.14 -1.41
N LEU A 327 -41.08 44.17 -2.69
CA LEU A 327 -40.97 45.42 -3.47
C LEU A 327 -42.29 45.86 -4.13
N ARG A 328 -43.32 44.99 -4.14
CA ARG A 328 -44.67 45.25 -4.72
C ARG A 328 -44.65 45.73 -6.17
N GLU A 329 -43.76 45.19 -6.99
CA GLU A 329 -43.73 45.48 -8.42
C GLU A 329 -44.84 44.74 -9.19
N ASN A 330 -45.24 45.28 -10.35
CA ASN A 330 -46.29 44.70 -11.19
C ASN A 330 -45.84 43.34 -11.75
N PHE A 331 -46.74 42.34 -11.69
CA PHE A 331 -46.47 40.96 -12.08
C PHE A 331 -45.97 40.83 -13.52
N ASP A 332 -46.53 41.64 -14.43
CA ASP A 332 -46.18 41.63 -15.86
C ASP A 332 -44.71 42.02 -16.08
N THR A 333 -44.22 43.04 -15.38
CA THR A 333 -42.83 43.51 -15.50
C THR A 333 -41.81 42.52 -14.93
N VAL A 334 -42.18 41.79 -13.86
CA VAL A 334 -41.28 40.82 -13.23
C VAL A 334 -41.15 39.53 -14.06
N ILE A 335 -42.21 39.12 -14.75
CA ILE A 335 -42.18 37.95 -15.64
C ILE A 335 -41.39 38.23 -16.92
N GLU A 336 -41.52 39.44 -17.48
CA GLU A 336 -40.77 39.84 -18.66
C GLU A 336 -39.25 39.85 -18.40
N ASP A 337 -38.83 40.23 -17.19
CA ASP A 337 -37.43 40.24 -16.76
C ASP A 337 -36.89 38.86 -16.31
N ALA A 338 -37.78 37.89 -16.04
CA ALA A 338 -37.38 36.59 -15.50
C ALA A 338 -36.38 35.82 -16.40
N PRO A 339 -36.57 35.72 -17.74
CA PRO A 339 -35.61 35.06 -18.63
C PRO A 339 -34.20 35.68 -18.58
N MET A 340 -34.10 37.00 -18.43
CA MET A 340 -32.82 37.70 -18.33
C MET A 340 -32.06 37.32 -17.04
N LEU A 341 -32.78 37.23 -15.92
CA LEU A 341 -32.22 36.79 -14.63
C LEU A 341 -31.67 35.34 -14.69
N PHE A 342 -32.39 34.42 -15.35
CA PHE A 342 -31.90 33.05 -15.54
C PHE A 342 -30.68 32.99 -16.46
N SER A 343 -30.61 33.84 -17.49
CA SER A 343 -29.46 33.89 -18.41
C SER A 343 -28.20 34.45 -17.77
N ILE A 344 -28.31 35.41 -16.85
CA ILE A 344 -27.17 36.00 -16.12
C ILE A 344 -26.54 34.99 -15.15
N MET A 345 -27.30 33.99 -14.68
CA MET A 345 -26.80 32.96 -13.76
C MET A 345 -26.09 31.79 -14.45
N LEU A 346 -26.14 31.69 -15.78
CA LEU A 346 -25.53 30.59 -16.55
C LEU A 346 -24.02 30.41 -16.27
N PRO A 347 -23.19 31.48 -16.19
CA PRO A 347 -21.77 31.36 -15.83
C PRO A 347 -21.53 30.82 -14.41
N VAL A 348 -22.51 30.94 -13.51
CA VAL A 348 -22.43 30.44 -12.14
C VAL A 348 -22.70 28.93 -12.08
N TYR A 349 -23.57 28.42 -12.95
CA TYR A 349 -23.84 26.98 -13.04
C TYR A 349 -22.68 26.18 -13.65
N ALA A 350 -21.90 26.79 -14.55
CA ALA A 350 -20.85 26.08 -15.28
C ALA A 350 -19.73 25.48 -14.37
N PRO A 351 -19.15 26.20 -13.39
CA PRO A 351 -18.18 25.62 -12.46
C PRO A 351 -18.77 24.51 -11.57
N ILE A 352 -20.03 24.65 -11.16
CA ILE A 352 -20.71 23.66 -10.30
C ILE A 352 -20.97 22.37 -11.08
N LEU A 353 -21.44 22.51 -12.32
CA LEU A 353 -21.63 21.39 -13.25
C LEU A 353 -20.31 20.72 -13.60
N TRP A 354 -19.22 21.47 -13.76
CA TRP A 354 -17.88 20.92 -13.96
C TRP A 354 -17.47 20.01 -12.80
N VAL A 355 -17.59 20.49 -11.56
CA VAL A 355 -17.24 19.71 -10.36
C VAL A 355 -18.13 18.48 -10.24
N ALA A 356 -19.44 18.62 -10.48
CA ALA A 356 -20.37 17.48 -10.48
C ALA A 356 -19.99 16.43 -11.54
N TYR A 357 -19.70 16.86 -12.76
CA TYR A 357 -19.32 15.98 -13.86
C TYR A 357 -17.99 15.27 -13.59
N SER A 358 -16.97 16.03 -13.20
CA SER A 358 -15.65 15.52 -12.83
C SER A 358 -15.75 14.48 -11.72
N SER A 359 -16.45 14.80 -10.62
CA SER A 359 -16.59 13.89 -9.49
C SER A 359 -17.37 12.62 -9.84
N ASN A 360 -18.37 12.70 -10.72
CA ASN A 360 -19.08 11.53 -11.22
C ASN A 360 -18.20 10.63 -12.12
N LYS A 361 -17.33 11.22 -12.95
CA LYS A 361 -16.36 10.47 -13.77
C LYS A 361 -15.33 9.76 -12.87
N SER A 362 -14.73 10.48 -11.92
CA SER A 362 -13.79 9.91 -10.95
C SER A 362 -14.44 8.83 -10.08
N TYR A 363 -15.70 9.01 -9.67
CA TYR A 363 -16.45 7.99 -8.92
C TYR A 363 -16.62 6.68 -9.70
N LYS A 364 -17.00 6.75 -10.98
CA LYS A 364 -17.12 5.57 -11.85
C LYS A 364 -15.76 4.89 -12.08
N LEU A 365 -14.70 5.68 -12.18
CA LEU A 365 -13.34 5.18 -12.32
C LEU A 365 -12.89 4.42 -11.06
N SER A 366 -13.03 5.00 -9.86
CA SER A 366 -12.68 4.32 -8.61
C SER A 366 -13.48 3.03 -8.41
N LYS A 367 -14.78 3.01 -8.76
CA LYS A 367 -15.59 1.77 -8.74
C LYS A 367 -14.98 0.65 -9.59
N ARG A 368 -14.64 0.98 -10.84
CA ARG A 368 -14.03 0.02 -11.76
C ARG A 368 -12.66 -0.43 -11.25
N LEU A 369 -11.86 0.50 -10.74
CA LEU A 369 -10.53 0.21 -10.23
C LEU A 369 -10.57 -0.71 -9.00
N ILE A 370 -11.58 -0.53 -8.13
CA ILE A 370 -11.87 -1.45 -7.03
C ILE A 370 -12.22 -2.85 -7.56
N GLU A 371 -13.10 -2.97 -8.55
CA GLU A 371 -13.47 -4.27 -9.15
C GLU A 371 -12.25 -4.98 -9.76
N GLU A 372 -11.38 -4.26 -10.45
CA GLU A 372 -10.17 -4.79 -11.08
C GLU A 372 -9.12 -5.23 -10.06
N TYR A 373 -8.85 -4.40 -9.03
CA TYR A 373 -7.96 -4.81 -7.94
C TYR A 373 -8.53 -5.98 -7.13
N THR A 374 -9.86 -6.04 -6.96
CA THR A 374 -10.52 -7.18 -6.30
C THR A 374 -10.36 -8.44 -7.15
N HIS A 375 -10.51 -8.36 -8.47
CA HIS A 375 -10.27 -9.48 -9.38
C HIS A 375 -8.82 -9.95 -9.33
N LYS A 376 -7.85 -9.02 -9.28
CA LYS A 376 -6.42 -9.34 -9.13
C LYS A 376 -6.08 -9.95 -7.77
N GLU A 377 -6.70 -9.49 -6.70
CA GLU A 377 -6.58 -10.07 -5.36
C GLU A 377 -7.08 -11.52 -5.35
N VAL A 378 -8.31 -11.75 -5.82
CA VAL A 378 -8.92 -13.08 -5.88
C VAL A 378 -8.09 -14.00 -6.78
N SER A 379 -7.60 -13.51 -7.92
CA SER A 379 -6.72 -14.27 -8.81
C SER A 379 -5.40 -14.66 -8.13
N SER A 380 -4.79 -13.75 -7.36
CA SER A 380 -3.57 -14.03 -6.59
C SER A 380 -3.80 -15.08 -5.48
N ARG A 381 -4.90 -14.99 -4.73
CA ARG A 381 -5.29 -16.00 -3.73
C ARG A 381 -5.63 -17.34 -4.37
N THR A 382 -6.28 -17.33 -5.54
CA THR A 382 -6.60 -18.54 -6.30
C THR A 382 -5.32 -19.21 -6.82
N PHE A 383 -4.34 -18.43 -7.27
CA PHE A 383 -3.01 -18.95 -7.63
C PHE A 383 -2.36 -19.65 -6.45
N GLU A 384 -2.41 -19.08 -5.24
CA GLU A 384 -1.81 -19.70 -4.05
C GLU A 384 -2.44 -21.06 -3.75
N GLY A 385 -3.77 -21.15 -3.78
CA GLY A 385 -4.49 -22.41 -3.61
C GLY A 385 -4.16 -23.45 -4.67
N LEU A 386 -4.14 -23.04 -5.95
CA LEU A 386 -3.80 -23.93 -7.07
C LEU A 386 -2.32 -24.33 -7.06
N SER A 387 -1.41 -23.42 -6.72
CA SER A 387 0.01 -23.71 -6.57
C SER A 387 0.25 -24.73 -5.46
N THR A 388 -0.47 -24.62 -4.35
CA THR A 388 -0.42 -25.60 -3.25
C THR A 388 -0.96 -26.97 -3.67
N GLN A 389 -2.05 -27.01 -4.45
CA GLN A 389 -2.61 -28.25 -5.00
C GLN A 389 -1.68 -28.90 -6.03
N ILE A 390 -1.04 -28.13 -6.91
CA ILE A 390 -0.07 -28.67 -7.87
C ILE A 390 1.21 -29.13 -7.16
N ALA A 391 1.58 -28.50 -6.05
CA ALA A 391 2.66 -28.98 -5.20
C ALA A 391 2.34 -30.32 -4.52
N SER A 392 1.07 -30.60 -4.19
CA SER A 392 0.66 -31.87 -3.58
C SER A 392 0.44 -33.02 -4.57
N ILE A 393 0.24 -32.73 -5.87
CA ILE A 393 0.03 -33.74 -6.93
C ILE A 393 1.33 -34.48 -7.35
N GLY A 394 2.52 -33.98 -7.00
CA GLY A 394 3.80 -34.65 -7.26
C GLY A 394 4.56 -34.14 -8.49
N LYS A 395 5.73 -34.74 -8.80
CA LYS A 395 6.66 -34.36 -9.90
C LYS A 395 6.42 -35.17 -11.18
N ASP A 396 5.20 -35.18 -11.68
CA ASP A 396 4.90 -35.72 -13.01
C ASP A 396 5.06 -34.62 -14.08
N SER A 397 5.33 -35.01 -15.34
CA SER A 397 5.43 -34.05 -16.46
C SER A 397 4.17 -33.19 -16.63
N ALA A 398 2.99 -33.71 -16.25
CA ALA A 398 1.74 -32.96 -16.22
C ALA A 398 1.71 -31.84 -15.16
N SER A 399 2.37 -32.05 -14.00
CA SER A 399 2.47 -31.05 -12.92
C SER A 399 3.32 -29.85 -13.35
N GLU A 400 4.39 -30.10 -14.11
CA GLU A 400 5.25 -29.04 -14.65
C GLU A 400 4.55 -28.19 -15.72
N GLU A 401 3.76 -28.82 -16.58
CA GLU A 401 2.92 -28.11 -17.56
C GLU A 401 1.85 -27.25 -16.87
N LEU A 402 1.20 -27.76 -15.83
CA LEU A 402 0.21 -27.02 -15.04
C LEU A 402 0.83 -25.84 -14.30
N ARG A 403 2.03 -25.98 -13.72
CA ARG A 403 2.77 -24.87 -13.10
C ARG A 403 3.08 -23.77 -14.11
N THR A 404 3.53 -24.17 -15.30
CA THR A 404 3.86 -23.23 -16.38
C THR A 404 2.62 -22.46 -16.86
N LYS A 405 1.49 -23.16 -17.07
CA LYS A 405 0.20 -22.53 -17.41
C LYS A 405 -0.30 -21.61 -16.30
N LEU A 406 -0.16 -22.01 -15.04
CA LEU A 406 -0.58 -21.21 -13.90
C LEU A 406 0.26 -19.91 -13.78
N LEU A 407 1.58 -20.01 -13.98
CA LEU A 407 2.48 -18.85 -13.98
C LEU A 407 2.19 -17.90 -15.15
N PHE A 408 1.88 -18.44 -16.33
CA PHE A 408 1.46 -17.66 -17.49
C PHE A 408 0.14 -16.92 -17.24
N ASN A 409 -0.86 -17.59 -16.64
CA ASN A 409 -2.12 -16.96 -16.27
C ASN A 409 -1.93 -15.86 -15.23
N LEU A 410 -1.09 -16.08 -14.21
CA LEU A 410 -0.74 -15.06 -13.23
C LEU A 410 -0.06 -13.86 -13.91
N LEU A 411 0.91 -14.11 -14.79
CA LEU A 411 1.59 -13.05 -15.53
C LEU A 411 0.61 -12.24 -16.37
N ASN A 412 -0.29 -12.89 -17.11
CA ASN A 412 -1.29 -12.19 -17.93
C ASN A 412 -2.22 -11.31 -17.08
N VAL A 413 -2.73 -11.81 -15.96
CA VAL A 413 -3.61 -11.05 -15.06
C VAL A 413 -2.88 -9.85 -14.42
N ASN A 414 -1.59 -9.98 -14.15
CA ASN A 414 -0.78 -8.91 -13.56
C ASN A 414 -0.20 -7.93 -14.60
N SER A 415 0.00 -8.36 -15.84
CA SER A 415 0.62 -7.58 -16.93
C SER A 415 -0.28 -6.45 -17.44
N GLU A 416 -1.61 -6.61 -17.34
CA GLU A 416 -2.52 -5.53 -17.69
C GLU A 416 -2.45 -4.38 -16.69
N ASN A 417 -1.91 -3.24 -17.12
CA ASN A 417 -1.78 -2.05 -16.30
C ASN A 417 -3.16 -1.40 -16.04
N PRO A 418 -3.59 -1.23 -14.78
CA PRO A 418 -4.85 -0.55 -14.44
C PRO A 418 -4.91 0.91 -14.94
N GLY A 419 -3.76 1.54 -15.25
CA GLY A 419 -3.68 2.86 -15.88
C GLY A 419 -4.31 2.96 -17.27
N LYS A 420 -4.49 1.83 -17.98
CA LYS A 420 -5.26 1.79 -19.23
C LYS A 420 -6.74 2.13 -19.01
N LEU A 421 -7.24 1.94 -17.79
CA LEU A 421 -8.62 2.22 -17.42
C LEU A 421 -8.83 3.68 -17.00
N ILE A 422 -7.75 4.35 -16.61
CA ILE A 422 -7.74 5.75 -16.18
C ILE A 422 -7.95 6.68 -17.38
N SER A 423 -7.76 6.20 -18.61
CA SER A 423 -7.91 7.09 -19.75
C SER A 423 -8.30 6.38 -21.04
N ASP A 424 -9.40 6.85 -21.60
CA ASP A 424 -9.49 7.14 -23.02
C ASP A 424 -8.42 8.22 -23.31
N TYR A 425 -7.12 7.88 -23.24
CA TYR A 425 -5.96 8.80 -23.18
C TYR A 425 -5.94 9.86 -24.28
N ASN A 426 -6.64 9.59 -25.38
CA ASN A 426 -6.76 10.46 -26.54
C ASN A 426 -7.94 11.43 -26.49
N ASN A 427 -8.86 11.32 -25.53
CA ASN A 427 -10.04 12.19 -25.43
C ASN A 427 -9.92 13.13 -24.23
N SER A 428 -10.13 14.42 -24.50
CA SER A 428 -9.87 15.51 -23.57
C SER A 428 -10.67 15.36 -22.27
N ASP A 429 -10.01 15.45 -21.12
CA ASP A 429 -10.60 15.41 -19.77
C ASP A 429 -11.48 16.62 -19.42
N HIS A 430 -11.85 17.41 -20.42
CA HIS A 430 -12.65 18.60 -20.26
C HIS A 430 -14.15 18.22 -20.26
N PRO A 431 -14.87 18.33 -19.12
CA PRO A 431 -16.29 18.04 -18.98
C PRO A 431 -17.19 18.57 -20.08
N ILE A 432 -16.90 19.77 -20.60
CA ILE A 432 -17.70 20.37 -21.67
C ILE A 432 -17.40 19.72 -23.02
N LEU A 433 -16.14 19.36 -23.31
CA LEU A 433 -15.78 18.71 -24.59
C LEU A 433 -16.32 17.28 -24.62
N ASP A 434 -16.19 16.54 -23.52
CA ASP A 434 -16.73 15.19 -23.38
C ASP A 434 -18.28 15.17 -23.39
N ALA A 435 -18.93 16.19 -22.80
CA ALA A 435 -20.37 16.37 -22.92
C ALA A 435 -20.82 16.72 -24.36
N ILE A 436 -20.05 17.56 -25.07
CA ILE A 436 -20.30 17.90 -26.48
C ILE A 436 -20.12 16.66 -27.38
N ASP A 437 -19.06 15.88 -27.19
CA ASP A 437 -18.82 14.64 -27.93
C ASP A 437 -19.93 13.61 -27.68
N LYS A 438 -20.44 13.52 -26.45
CA LYS A 438 -21.62 12.69 -26.14
C LYS A 438 -22.93 13.27 -26.68
N SER A 439 -23.04 14.59 -26.78
CA SER A 439 -24.19 15.26 -27.41
C SER A 439 -24.26 15.02 -28.91
N SER A 440 -23.11 14.88 -29.60
CA SER A 440 -23.09 14.49 -31.02
C SER A 440 -23.74 13.10 -31.22
N LYS A 441 -23.46 12.16 -30.31
CA LYS A 441 -24.10 10.83 -30.28
C LYS A 441 -25.58 10.90 -29.91
N LEU A 442 -26.00 11.88 -29.11
CA LEU A 442 -27.41 12.17 -28.84
C LEU A 442 -28.10 12.68 -30.11
N THR A 443 -27.48 13.56 -30.89
CA THR A 443 -27.99 14.03 -32.18
C THR A 443 -28.10 12.90 -33.20
N ASP A 444 -27.13 11.99 -33.24
CA ASP A 444 -27.20 10.76 -34.05
C ASP A 444 -28.32 9.82 -33.58
N ALA A 445 -28.52 9.69 -32.27
CA ALA A 445 -29.62 8.92 -31.69
C ALA A 445 -30.99 9.56 -31.98
N LEU A 446 -31.07 10.90 -31.95
CA LEU A 446 -32.26 11.66 -32.28
C LEU A 446 -32.59 11.55 -33.79
N GLY A 447 -31.57 11.56 -34.64
CA GLY A 447 -31.70 11.29 -36.08
C GLY A 447 -32.21 9.87 -36.36
N LYS A 448 -31.79 8.87 -35.58
CA LYS A 448 -32.32 7.50 -35.66
C LYS A 448 -33.73 7.37 -35.10
N LEU A 449 -34.09 8.18 -34.10
CA LEU A 449 -35.42 8.22 -33.50
C LEU A 449 -36.46 8.96 -34.38
N GLY A 450 -35.99 9.77 -35.35
CA GLY A 450 -36.80 10.35 -36.42
C GLY A 450 -37.52 9.31 -37.32
N ASN A 451 -37.07 8.05 -37.31
CA ASN A 451 -37.73 6.94 -38.02
C ASN A 451 -38.88 6.29 -37.23
N VAL A 452 -39.25 6.81 -36.05
CA VAL A 452 -40.40 6.31 -35.26
C VAL A 452 -41.66 7.13 -35.59
N PRO A 453 -42.77 6.51 -36.04
CA PRO A 453 -43.93 7.21 -36.61
C PRO A 453 -44.54 8.29 -35.70
N MET A 454 -44.60 8.04 -34.39
CA MET A 454 -45.23 8.95 -33.41
C MET A 454 -44.39 10.19 -33.11
N LEU A 455 -43.06 10.07 -33.14
CA LEU A 455 -42.13 11.20 -32.92
C LEU A 455 -41.91 11.99 -34.21
N SER A 456 -42.03 11.34 -35.38
CA SER A 456 -42.02 12.05 -36.67
C SER A 456 -43.12 13.10 -36.77
N GLN A 457 -44.31 12.84 -36.20
CA GLN A 457 -45.42 13.80 -36.21
C GLN A 457 -45.16 15.01 -35.30
N LEU A 458 -44.54 14.80 -34.12
CA LEU A 458 -44.15 15.90 -33.24
C LEU A 458 -42.97 16.70 -33.78
N LEU A 459 -41.98 16.03 -34.37
CA LEU A 459 -40.84 16.68 -35.00
C LEU A 459 -41.28 17.43 -36.27
N ASN A 460 -42.20 16.87 -37.05
CA ASN A 460 -42.81 17.54 -38.19
C ASN A 460 -43.71 18.69 -37.75
N HIS A 461 -44.41 18.59 -36.62
CA HIS A 461 -45.23 19.69 -36.10
C HIS A 461 -44.36 20.81 -35.51
N LEU A 462 -43.19 20.50 -34.92
CA LEU A 462 -42.20 21.48 -34.47
C LEU A 462 -41.46 22.12 -35.66
N ASN A 463 -40.99 21.32 -36.63
CA ASN A 463 -40.40 21.81 -37.88
C ASN A 463 -41.42 22.56 -38.74
N ALA A 464 -42.70 22.19 -38.72
CA ALA A 464 -43.77 22.93 -39.40
C ALA A 464 -44.04 24.26 -38.69
N ARG A 465 -44.05 24.29 -37.35
CA ARG A 465 -44.18 25.55 -36.59
C ARG A 465 -42.96 26.45 -36.74
N GLU A 466 -41.76 25.89 -36.84
CA GLU A 466 -40.54 26.65 -37.13
C GLU A 466 -40.50 27.10 -38.59
N LYS A 467 -40.90 26.26 -39.56
CA LYS A 467 -41.07 26.70 -40.96
C LYS A 467 -42.17 27.74 -41.10
N GLU A 468 -43.25 27.65 -40.34
CA GLU A 468 -44.34 28.63 -40.32
C GLU A 468 -43.87 29.92 -39.65
N ARG A 469 -43.08 29.86 -38.57
CA ARG A 469 -42.44 31.05 -37.97
C ARG A 469 -41.35 31.67 -38.85
N LEU A 470 -40.60 30.85 -39.59
CA LEU A 470 -39.62 31.31 -40.56
C LEU A 470 -40.32 31.83 -41.82
N ALA A 471 -41.46 31.28 -42.21
CA ALA A 471 -42.28 31.76 -43.32
C ALA A 471 -43.06 33.02 -42.94
N THR A 472 -43.53 33.18 -41.70
CA THR A 472 -44.12 34.42 -41.20
C THR A 472 -43.05 35.47 -40.96
N LYS A 473 -41.85 35.11 -40.48
CA LYS A 473 -40.70 36.03 -40.50
C LYS A 473 -40.24 36.33 -41.92
N ALA A 474 -40.28 35.39 -42.85
CA ALA A 474 -39.96 35.62 -44.26
C ALA A 474 -41.01 36.53 -44.91
N GLN A 475 -42.30 36.34 -44.61
CA GLN A 475 -43.37 37.22 -45.06
C GLN A 475 -43.35 38.57 -44.35
N GLU A 476 -43.00 38.66 -43.07
CA GLU A 476 -42.81 39.94 -42.39
C GLU A 476 -41.58 40.66 -42.92
N THR A 477 -40.50 39.94 -43.20
CA THR A 477 -39.30 40.50 -43.85
C THR A 477 -39.55 40.86 -45.30
N GLU A 478 -40.34 40.10 -46.05
CA GLU A 478 -40.75 40.39 -47.42
C GLU A 478 -41.77 41.53 -47.46
N LYS A 479 -42.70 41.61 -46.51
CA LYS A 479 -43.67 42.71 -46.38
C LYS A 479 -43.02 43.98 -45.83
N THR A 480 -41.95 43.87 -45.04
CA THR A 480 -41.08 45.02 -44.71
C THR A 480 -40.15 45.35 -45.86
N LEU A 481 -39.66 44.38 -46.64
CA LEU A 481 -38.88 44.65 -47.85
C LEU A 481 -39.75 45.31 -48.92
N GLU A 482 -41.00 44.88 -49.08
CA GLU A 482 -42.03 45.44 -49.96
C GLU A 482 -42.54 46.77 -49.44
N SER A 483 -42.64 47.00 -48.13
CA SER A 483 -42.94 48.33 -47.60
C SER A 483 -41.75 49.27 -47.76
N HIS A 484 -40.51 48.77 -47.68
CA HIS A 484 -39.29 49.53 -47.99
C HIS A 484 -39.12 49.74 -49.51
N LEU A 485 -39.53 48.80 -50.36
CA LEU A 485 -39.57 48.92 -51.82
C LEU A 485 -40.71 49.84 -52.25
N ALA A 486 -41.88 49.78 -51.61
CA ALA A 486 -43.01 50.67 -51.84
C ALA A 486 -42.72 52.09 -51.34
N ALA A 487 -42.01 52.23 -50.22
CA ALA A 487 -41.46 53.51 -49.76
C ALA A 487 -40.37 54.02 -50.70
N SER A 488 -39.52 53.14 -51.23
CA SER A 488 -38.52 53.50 -52.25
C SER A 488 -39.15 53.88 -53.58
N THR A 489 -40.24 53.25 -54.03
CA THR A 489 -40.97 53.63 -55.24
C THR A 489 -41.83 54.87 -55.01
N ALA A 490 -42.38 55.07 -53.81
CA ALA A 490 -43.08 56.31 -53.43
C ALA A 490 -42.11 57.49 -53.30
N ASP A 491 -40.88 57.28 -52.83
CA ASP A 491 -39.80 58.28 -52.88
C ASP A 491 -39.34 58.53 -54.32
N THR A 492 -39.38 57.53 -55.20
CA THR A 492 -39.06 57.69 -56.64
C THR A 492 -40.19 58.42 -57.40
N GLU A 493 -41.45 58.19 -57.06
CA GLU A 493 -42.62 58.89 -57.60
C GLU A 493 -42.79 60.29 -57.00
N ALA A 494 -42.42 60.51 -55.74
CA ALA A 494 -42.33 61.83 -55.11
C ALA A 494 -41.18 62.65 -55.70
N GLN A 495 -40.02 62.06 -55.97
CA GLN A 495 -38.92 62.72 -56.68
C GLN A 495 -39.20 62.93 -58.18
N GLN A 496 -40.09 62.15 -58.81
CA GLN A 496 -40.59 62.41 -60.18
C GLN A 496 -41.72 63.45 -60.23
N ALA A 497 -42.57 63.54 -59.19
CA ALA A 497 -43.58 64.60 -59.04
C ALA A 497 -42.96 65.95 -58.65
N GLU A 498 -41.88 65.94 -57.86
CA GLU A 498 -41.10 67.16 -57.52
C GLU A 498 -40.27 67.64 -58.73
N LYS A 499 -39.76 66.73 -59.58
CA LYS A 499 -39.18 67.09 -60.90
C LYS A 499 -40.21 67.53 -61.96
N ALA A 500 -41.47 67.10 -61.88
CA ALA A 500 -42.55 67.58 -62.75
C ALA A 500 -43.10 68.95 -62.29
N SER A 501 -42.97 69.28 -61.00
CA SER A 501 -43.28 70.60 -60.43
C SER A 501 -42.19 71.64 -60.72
N GLU A 502 -40.91 71.26 -60.81
CA GLU A 502 -39.82 72.17 -61.21
C GLU A 502 -39.63 72.33 -62.74
N THR A 503 -40.30 71.51 -63.56
CA THR A 503 -40.34 71.69 -65.03
C THR A 503 -41.59 72.41 -65.55
N GLY A 504 -42.59 72.67 -64.70
CA GLY A 504 -43.78 73.50 -65.04
C GLY A 504 -43.64 75.01 -64.77
N THR A 505 -42.65 75.43 -63.98
CA THR A 505 -42.37 76.85 -63.67
C THR A 505 -41.25 77.46 -64.52
N THR A 506 -40.72 76.70 -65.50
CA THR A 506 -39.70 77.18 -66.47
C THR A 506 -40.25 77.29 -67.90
N GLU A 507 -41.58 77.27 -68.08
CA GLU A 507 -42.25 77.52 -69.38
C GLU A 507 -43.35 78.61 -69.31
N GLN A 508 -43.37 79.41 -68.22
CA GLN A 508 -44.11 80.67 -68.12
C GLN A 508 -43.25 81.88 -67.72
N ALA A 509 -41.91 81.74 -67.78
CA ALA A 509 -40.94 82.84 -67.64
C ALA A 509 -40.11 83.06 -68.93
N LYS A 510 -40.69 82.74 -70.09
CA LYS A 510 -40.18 83.13 -71.42
C LYS A 510 -41.31 83.58 -72.36
N ALA A 511 -42.25 84.32 -71.78
CA ALA A 511 -43.16 85.23 -72.48
C ALA A 511 -43.15 86.61 -71.79
N THR A 512 -41.94 87.05 -71.43
CA THR A 512 -41.56 88.46 -71.26
C THR A 512 -40.07 88.59 -71.58
N ALA A 513 -39.77 88.37 -72.87
CA ALA A 513 -38.73 89.01 -73.66
C ALA A 513 -39.05 88.71 -75.13
#